data_AF-A0A8T3NP52-F1
#
_entry.id   AF-A0A8T3NP52-F1
#
_cell.length_a   1.000
_cell.length_b   1.000
_cell.length_c   1.000
_cell.angle_alpha   90.00
_cell.angle_beta   90.00
_cell.angle_gamma   90.00
#
_symmetry.space_group_name_H-M   'P 1'
#
loop_
_entity.id
_entity.type
_entity.pdbx_description
1 polymer ?
#
loop_
_entity_poly.entity_id
_entity_poly.type
_entity_poly.pdbx_seq_one_letter_code
_entity_poly.pdbx_strand_id
1 'polypeptide(L)'
;MQSLEELERRGAGYKLKHRYQLDHEVFKLVLDRWLCDAGVELMFQAQMVESLVEDDTVRGVVIENKAGRRAILARVVIDSSGDADVVARAGGEVEQSSVEELQAPSLVFTMAGVDIERAVQVPQAEISRLLRAASESGEFHFNRFSGGFSPVPPAGKVHMNITRITRVDGTDPEDLTRAYLEGRRQVEAYTRFAQKHLPGFEEAYLDQIAPQLGIRETRRVVGEYMLTADDVLGARKFSDAICRGAWPLEIHLNNSTDTTRIHLEGDSYYNIPYR
;
A
#
# COMPACT_ATOMS: atom_id res chain seq x y z
N MET A 1 -15.46 -9.22 12.87
CA MET A 1 -16.63 -8.33 12.97
C MET A 1 -16.40 -7.21 13.97
N GLN A 2 -15.75 -7.48 15.11
CA GLN A 2 -15.49 -6.49 16.17
C GLN A 2 -14.60 -5.27 15.79
N SER A 3 -13.78 -5.28 14.71
CA SER A 3 -12.91 -4.14 14.35
C SER A 3 -13.68 -2.98 13.77
N LEU A 4 -14.49 -3.28 12.77
CA LEU A 4 -15.18 -2.25 12.01
C LEU A 4 -16.21 -1.57 12.91
N GLU A 5 -16.92 -2.35 13.72
CA GLU A 5 -17.81 -1.84 14.77
C GLU A 5 -17.06 -0.93 15.76
N GLU A 6 -15.84 -1.28 16.15
CA GLU A 6 -15.04 -0.42 17.04
C GLU A 6 -14.62 0.90 16.37
N LEU A 7 -14.24 0.85 15.09
CA LEU A 7 -13.94 2.04 14.31
C LEU A 7 -15.19 2.93 14.15
N GLU A 8 -16.35 2.35 13.80
CA GLU A 8 -17.62 3.08 13.68
C GLU A 8 -18.02 3.73 15.01
N ARG A 9 -17.91 2.99 16.12
CA ARG A 9 -18.20 3.51 17.47
C ARG A 9 -17.33 4.71 17.85
N ARG A 10 -16.09 4.76 17.33
CA ARG A 10 -15.15 5.87 17.52
C ARG A 10 -15.30 6.99 16.49
N GLY A 11 -16.24 6.90 15.54
CA GLY A 11 -16.35 7.84 14.42
C GLY A 11 -15.17 7.78 13.45
N ALA A 12 -14.41 6.67 13.49
CA ALA A 12 -13.16 6.46 12.81
C ALA A 12 -13.29 5.49 11.62
N GLY A 13 -14.50 5.16 11.22
CA GLY A 13 -14.76 4.37 10.03
C GLY A 13 -16.20 4.46 9.58
N TYR A 14 -16.41 4.33 8.27
CA TYR A 14 -17.73 4.27 7.68
C TYR A 14 -17.69 3.62 6.30
N LYS A 15 -18.81 3.05 5.89
CA LYS A 15 -18.97 2.51 4.53
C LYS A 15 -19.28 3.63 3.54
N LEU A 16 -18.50 3.72 2.46
CA LEU A 16 -18.75 4.61 1.32
C LEU A 16 -18.83 3.77 0.04
N LYS A 17 -20.04 3.65 -0.52
CA LYS A 17 -20.33 2.77 -1.67
C LYS A 17 -19.89 1.32 -1.36
N HIS A 18 -18.97 0.77 -2.16
CA HIS A 18 -18.42 -0.58 -2.00
C HIS A 18 -17.11 -0.61 -1.19
N ARG A 19 -16.70 0.50 -0.57
CA ARG A 19 -15.45 0.62 0.19
C ARG A 19 -15.73 0.97 1.63
N TYR A 20 -14.81 0.58 2.50
CA TYR A 20 -14.79 1.02 3.89
C TYR A 20 -13.72 2.09 4.04
N GLN A 21 -14.10 3.27 4.50
CA GLN A 21 -13.18 4.34 4.85
C GLN A 21 -12.83 4.20 6.32
N LEU A 22 -11.56 4.40 6.66
CA LEU A 22 -11.09 4.30 8.04
C LEU A 22 -10.07 5.40 8.32
N ASP A 23 -10.06 5.88 9.56
CA ASP A 23 -9.03 6.75 10.09
C ASP A 23 -7.78 5.91 10.36
N HIS A 24 -6.71 6.18 9.63
CA HIS A 24 -5.47 5.42 9.74
C HIS A 24 -4.83 5.52 11.13
N GLU A 25 -5.01 6.62 11.85
CA GLU A 25 -4.41 6.82 13.17
C GLU A 25 -5.20 6.08 14.25
N VAL A 26 -6.53 6.15 14.21
CA VAL A 26 -7.37 5.40 15.15
C VAL A 26 -7.26 3.90 14.89
N PHE A 27 -7.10 3.48 13.64
CA PHE A 27 -6.94 2.06 13.31
C PHE A 27 -5.69 1.44 13.92
N LYS A 28 -4.56 2.16 13.99
CA LYS A 28 -3.35 1.71 14.72
C LYS A 28 -3.66 1.37 16.18
N LEU A 29 -4.40 2.23 16.88
CA LEU A 29 -4.79 2.03 18.28
C LEU A 29 -5.70 0.81 18.47
N VAL A 30 -6.54 0.51 17.47
CA VAL A 30 -7.39 -0.69 17.48
C VAL A 30 -6.51 -1.93 17.29
N LEU A 31 -5.59 -1.93 16.33
CA LEU A 31 -4.65 -3.04 16.08
C LEU A 31 -3.74 -3.32 17.28
N ASP A 32 -3.17 -2.30 17.90
CA ASP A 32 -2.33 -2.46 19.09
C ASP A 32 -3.08 -3.17 20.22
N ARG A 33 -4.30 -2.70 20.51
CA ARG A 33 -5.15 -3.31 21.54
C ARG A 33 -5.46 -4.77 21.22
N TRP A 34 -5.78 -5.07 19.97
CA TRP A 34 -6.10 -6.42 19.55
C TRP A 34 -4.95 -7.40 19.72
N LEU A 35 -3.75 -6.97 19.35
CA LEU A 35 -2.55 -7.77 19.50
C LEU A 35 -2.25 -7.99 20.99
N CYS A 36 -2.35 -6.95 21.83
CA CYS A 36 -2.17 -7.09 23.27
C CYS A 36 -3.23 -7.99 23.93
N ASP A 37 -4.50 -7.84 23.58
CA ASP A 37 -5.60 -8.66 24.11
C ASP A 37 -5.46 -10.14 23.71
N ALA A 38 -4.85 -10.40 22.54
CA ALA A 38 -4.50 -11.74 22.08
C ALA A 38 -3.22 -12.30 22.74
N GLY A 39 -2.54 -11.53 23.59
CA GLY A 39 -1.30 -11.94 24.25
C GLY A 39 -0.06 -11.91 23.35
N VAL A 40 -0.11 -11.18 22.24
CA VAL A 40 1.03 -11.00 21.34
C VAL A 40 2.04 -10.04 21.97
N GLU A 41 3.29 -10.46 22.07
CA GLU A 41 4.39 -9.58 22.48
C GLU A 41 4.79 -8.69 21.29
N LEU A 42 4.63 -7.37 21.46
CA LEU A 42 4.94 -6.37 20.44
C LEU A 42 6.34 -5.81 20.63
N MET A 43 7.08 -5.67 19.52
CA MET A 43 8.37 -4.99 19.51
C MET A 43 8.42 -3.93 18.41
N PHE A 44 8.20 -2.68 18.79
CA PHE A 44 8.34 -1.55 17.88
C PHE A 44 9.81 -1.15 17.69
N GLN A 45 10.10 -0.49 16.58
CA GLN A 45 11.45 -0.02 16.22
C GLN A 45 12.49 -1.15 16.19
N ALA A 46 12.06 -2.37 15.85
CA ALA A 46 12.93 -3.52 15.62
C ALA A 46 12.97 -3.81 14.12
N GLN A 47 14.16 -3.71 13.54
CA GLN A 47 14.41 -4.09 12.16
C GLN A 47 15.02 -5.49 12.15
N MET A 48 14.43 -6.41 11.37
CA MET A 48 15.06 -7.69 11.08
C MET A 48 16.29 -7.44 10.20
N VAL A 49 17.43 -8.06 10.55
CA VAL A 49 18.71 -7.85 9.83
C VAL A 49 19.32 -9.14 9.30
N GLU A 50 19.04 -10.29 9.91
CA GLU A 50 19.59 -11.60 9.50
C GLU A 50 18.66 -12.75 9.86
N SER A 51 18.62 -13.79 9.04
CA SER A 51 17.92 -15.06 9.33
C SER A 51 18.88 -16.05 9.97
N LEU A 52 18.45 -16.70 11.05
CA LEU A 52 19.23 -17.77 11.69
C LEU A 52 18.80 -19.11 11.10
N VAL A 53 19.68 -19.75 10.34
CA VAL A 53 19.41 -21.00 9.65
C VAL A 53 20.29 -22.12 10.19
N GLU A 54 19.69 -23.26 10.49
CA GLU A 54 20.36 -24.50 10.90
C GLU A 54 19.70 -25.67 10.18
N ASP A 55 20.50 -26.52 9.52
CA ASP A 55 20.02 -27.68 8.76
C ASP A 55 18.83 -27.34 7.83
N ASP A 56 19.00 -26.31 7.00
CA ASP A 56 18.00 -25.83 6.04
C ASP A 56 16.67 -25.37 6.68
N THR A 57 16.69 -25.08 8.00
CA THR A 57 15.53 -24.63 8.76
C THR A 57 15.79 -23.28 9.41
N VAL A 58 14.88 -22.32 9.20
CA VAL A 58 14.90 -21.05 9.95
C VAL A 58 14.58 -21.30 11.42
N ARG A 59 15.53 -21.00 12.31
CA ARG A 59 15.42 -21.13 13.78
C ARG A 59 15.15 -19.83 14.49
N GLY A 60 15.14 -18.71 13.77
CA GLY A 60 14.93 -17.40 14.34
C GLY A 60 15.44 -16.30 13.43
N VAL A 61 15.46 -15.09 13.98
CA VAL A 61 15.96 -13.89 13.31
C VAL A 61 16.85 -13.10 14.23
N VAL A 62 17.78 -12.35 13.65
CA VAL A 62 18.50 -11.28 14.33
C VAL A 62 17.79 -9.98 14.03
N ILE A 63 17.56 -9.19 15.07
CA ILE A 63 17.00 -7.85 14.98
C ILE A 63 18.01 -6.80 15.45
N GLU A 64 17.85 -5.58 14.97
CA GLU A 64 18.51 -4.37 15.46
C GLU A 64 17.44 -3.40 15.97
N ASN A 65 17.63 -2.88 17.18
CA ASN A 65 16.81 -1.80 17.74
C ASN A 65 17.67 -0.91 18.64
N LYS A 66 17.08 0.09 19.29
CA LYS A 66 17.82 1.03 20.15
C LYS A 66 18.54 0.38 21.34
N ALA A 67 18.12 -0.82 21.76
CA ALA A 67 18.77 -1.61 22.80
C ALA A 67 19.88 -2.54 22.27
N GLY A 68 20.24 -2.39 20.98
CA GLY A 68 21.28 -3.12 20.28
C GLY A 68 20.76 -4.36 19.56
N ARG A 69 21.71 -5.08 18.95
CA ARG A 69 21.44 -6.30 18.20
C ARG A 69 21.10 -7.49 19.09
N ARG A 70 20.04 -8.23 18.75
CA ARG A 70 19.60 -9.41 19.52
C ARG A 70 19.10 -10.51 18.59
N ALA A 71 19.28 -11.77 18.99
CA ALA A 71 18.66 -12.91 18.35
C ALA A 71 17.33 -13.26 19.03
N ILE A 72 16.30 -13.52 18.22
CA ILE A 72 15.01 -14.07 18.66
C ILE A 72 14.89 -15.46 18.03
N LEU A 73 14.90 -16.49 18.87
CA LEU A 73 14.71 -17.87 18.45
C LEU A 73 13.23 -18.21 18.41
N ALA A 74 12.80 -18.94 17.38
CA ALA A 74 11.41 -19.32 17.18
C ALA A 74 11.32 -20.71 16.52
N ARG A 75 10.23 -21.41 16.80
CA ARG A 75 9.93 -22.70 16.13
C ARG A 75 9.43 -22.50 14.70
N VAL A 76 8.76 -21.38 14.46
CA VAL A 76 8.19 -20.97 13.18
C VAL A 76 8.41 -19.47 13.06
N VAL A 77 8.87 -19.02 11.89
CA VAL A 77 8.96 -17.60 11.55
C VAL A 77 7.98 -17.34 10.41
N ILE A 78 7.10 -16.36 10.57
CA ILE A 78 6.18 -15.90 9.53
C ILE A 78 6.78 -14.64 8.93
N ASP A 79 7.19 -14.69 7.66
CA ASP A 79 7.70 -13.53 6.95
C ASP A 79 6.55 -12.64 6.48
N SER A 80 6.29 -11.58 7.23
CA SER A 80 5.35 -10.52 6.88
C SER A 80 6.07 -9.20 6.58
N SER A 81 7.31 -9.26 6.08
CA SER A 81 8.10 -8.06 5.74
C SER A 81 7.54 -7.29 4.54
N GLY A 82 6.80 -7.97 3.67
CA GLY A 82 6.33 -7.42 2.39
C GLY A 82 7.34 -7.59 1.25
N ASP A 83 8.62 -7.80 1.58
CA ASP A 83 9.73 -7.88 0.62
C ASP A 83 10.47 -9.22 0.67
N ALA A 84 9.90 -10.25 1.32
CA ALA A 84 10.51 -11.57 1.51
C ALA A 84 11.91 -11.49 2.19
N ASP A 85 12.07 -10.57 3.13
CA ASP A 85 13.37 -10.29 3.77
C ASP A 85 13.92 -11.43 4.60
N VAL A 86 13.06 -12.19 5.26
CA VAL A 86 13.46 -13.37 6.05
C VAL A 86 13.85 -14.50 5.11
N VAL A 87 12.99 -14.77 4.11
CA VAL A 87 13.21 -15.86 3.16
C VAL A 87 14.50 -15.65 2.36
N ALA A 88 14.69 -14.46 1.78
CA ALA A 88 15.88 -14.19 0.98
C ALA A 88 17.18 -14.27 1.80
N ARG A 89 17.18 -13.75 3.03
CA ARG A 89 18.35 -13.83 3.93
C ARG A 89 18.61 -15.25 4.43
N ALA A 90 17.58 -16.07 4.52
CA ALA A 90 17.74 -17.49 4.83
C ALA A 90 18.34 -18.30 3.67
N GLY A 91 18.54 -17.68 2.49
CA GLY A 91 18.94 -18.38 1.27
C GLY A 91 17.78 -19.11 0.59
N GLY A 92 16.54 -18.81 0.98
CA GLY A 92 15.34 -19.36 0.36
C GLY A 92 15.09 -18.78 -1.04
N GLU A 93 14.32 -19.52 -1.84
CA GLU A 93 14.03 -19.15 -3.21
C GLU A 93 13.03 -17.98 -3.30
N VAL A 94 13.39 -16.98 -4.09
CA VAL A 94 12.56 -15.80 -4.38
C VAL A 94 12.63 -15.46 -5.86
N GLU A 95 11.52 -14.95 -6.39
CA GLU A 95 11.44 -14.37 -7.73
C GLU A 95 11.32 -12.87 -7.65
N GLN A 96 12.02 -12.14 -8.52
CA GLN A 96 11.86 -10.70 -8.68
C GLN A 96 11.90 -10.35 -10.16
N SER A 97 10.97 -9.49 -10.59
CA SER A 97 10.95 -8.96 -11.95
C SER A 97 12.07 -7.95 -12.18
N SER A 98 12.45 -7.72 -13.45
CA SER A 98 13.43 -6.68 -13.79
C SER A 98 12.93 -5.28 -13.40
N VAL A 99 13.84 -4.33 -13.17
CA VAL A 99 13.49 -2.95 -12.78
C VAL A 99 12.53 -2.30 -13.78
N GLU A 100 12.62 -2.65 -15.06
CA GLU A 100 11.75 -2.18 -16.12
C GLU A 100 10.30 -2.70 -15.97
N GLU A 101 10.14 -3.92 -15.46
CA GLU A 101 8.87 -4.64 -15.35
C GLU A 101 8.21 -4.51 -13.98
N LEU A 102 8.96 -4.15 -12.94
CA LEU A 102 8.44 -3.92 -11.59
C LEU A 102 7.27 -2.93 -11.58
N GLN A 103 6.29 -3.17 -10.72
CA GLN A 103 5.19 -2.23 -10.54
C GLN A 103 5.61 -0.90 -9.90
N ALA A 104 5.30 0.20 -10.58
CA ALA A 104 5.67 1.56 -10.17
C ALA A 104 5.08 1.94 -8.80
N PRO A 105 5.91 2.29 -7.80
CA PRO A 105 5.42 2.71 -6.49
C PRO A 105 4.71 4.06 -6.50
N SER A 106 4.08 4.36 -5.36
CA SER A 106 3.41 5.64 -5.11
C SER A 106 3.78 6.16 -3.73
N LEU A 107 4.09 7.45 -3.63
CA LEU A 107 4.19 8.15 -2.34
C LEU A 107 2.85 8.80 -2.06
N VAL A 108 2.01 8.11 -1.31
CA VAL A 108 0.67 8.59 -0.96
C VAL A 108 0.75 9.70 0.09
N PHE A 109 -0.23 10.59 0.08
CA PHE A 109 -0.30 11.72 0.99
C PHE A 109 -1.75 12.06 1.31
N THR A 110 -1.98 12.82 2.37
CA THR A 110 -3.30 13.27 2.81
C THR A 110 -3.38 14.78 2.66
N MET A 111 -4.51 15.26 2.15
CA MET A 111 -4.87 16.67 2.21
C MET A 111 -6.04 16.86 3.18
N ALA A 112 -6.02 17.96 3.93
CA ALA A 112 -7.09 18.38 4.82
C ALA A 112 -7.65 19.74 4.38
N GLY A 113 -8.76 20.19 4.97
CA GLY A 113 -9.43 21.42 4.54
C GLY A 113 -10.22 21.25 3.23
N VAL A 114 -10.53 20.02 2.84
CA VAL A 114 -11.27 19.71 1.62
C VAL A 114 -12.78 19.77 1.89
N ASP A 115 -13.52 20.49 1.07
CA ASP A 115 -14.97 20.36 0.98
C ASP A 115 -15.31 19.01 0.33
N ILE A 116 -15.53 18.01 1.18
CA ILE A 116 -15.80 16.64 0.75
C ILE A 116 -17.07 16.55 -0.08
N GLU A 117 -18.10 17.34 0.23
CA GLU A 117 -19.37 17.29 -0.49
C GLU A 117 -19.19 17.71 -1.95
N ARG A 118 -18.40 18.77 -2.21
CA ARG A 118 -18.06 19.18 -3.58
C ARG A 118 -17.07 18.23 -4.25
N ALA A 119 -16.04 17.81 -3.52
CA ALA A 119 -14.97 16.99 -4.07
C ALA A 119 -15.48 15.64 -4.59
N VAL A 120 -16.34 14.93 -3.85
CA VAL A 120 -16.83 13.60 -4.26
C VAL A 120 -17.79 13.60 -5.45
N GLN A 121 -18.28 14.77 -5.87
CA GLN A 121 -19.11 14.92 -7.06
C GLN A 121 -18.29 15.01 -8.34
N VAL A 122 -16.98 15.28 -8.24
CA VAL A 122 -16.11 15.40 -9.41
C VAL A 122 -15.87 14.00 -10.00
N PRO A 123 -16.31 13.71 -11.24
CA PRO A 123 -16.11 12.41 -11.83
C PRO A 123 -14.62 12.12 -12.05
N GLN A 124 -14.20 10.86 -11.90
CA GLN A 124 -12.80 10.47 -12.13
C GLN A 124 -12.30 10.85 -13.53
N ALA A 125 -13.15 10.75 -14.56
CA ALA A 125 -12.82 11.17 -15.92
C ALA A 125 -12.51 12.68 -16.02
N GLU A 126 -13.18 13.50 -15.21
CA GLU A 126 -12.95 14.95 -15.17
C GLU A 126 -11.63 15.27 -14.47
N ILE A 127 -11.30 14.59 -13.36
CA ILE A 127 -9.99 14.70 -12.71
C ILE A 127 -8.88 14.36 -13.71
N SER A 128 -9.02 13.24 -14.43
CA SER A 128 -8.07 12.83 -15.46
C SER A 128 -7.94 13.86 -16.60
N ARG A 129 -9.05 14.47 -17.03
CA ARG A 129 -9.05 15.53 -18.05
C ARG A 129 -8.30 16.77 -17.57
N LEU A 130 -8.56 17.23 -16.33
CA LEU A 130 -7.90 18.39 -15.74
C LEU A 130 -6.39 18.17 -15.59
N LEU A 131 -5.97 16.98 -15.13
CA LEU A 131 -4.55 16.63 -15.04
C LEU A 131 -3.85 16.66 -16.41
N ARG A 132 -4.49 16.13 -17.46
CA ARG A 132 -3.95 16.15 -18.83
C ARG A 132 -3.82 17.58 -19.35
N ALA A 133 -4.88 18.39 -19.23
CA ALA A 133 -4.88 19.79 -19.66
C ALA A 133 -3.80 20.61 -18.93
N ALA A 134 -3.67 20.42 -17.62
CA ALA A 134 -2.62 21.05 -16.81
C ALA A 134 -1.22 20.65 -17.28
N SER A 135 -1.01 19.38 -17.65
CA SER A 135 0.27 18.91 -18.19
C SER A 135 0.55 19.41 -19.61
N GLU A 136 -0.45 19.46 -20.48
CA GLU A 136 -0.33 19.93 -21.86
C GLU A 136 -0.06 21.44 -21.95
N SER A 137 -0.59 22.21 -21.00
CA SER A 137 -0.31 23.65 -20.88
C SER A 137 1.12 23.98 -20.43
N GLY A 138 1.87 22.98 -19.94
CA GLY A 138 3.18 23.17 -19.34
C GLY A 138 3.15 23.72 -17.91
N GLU A 139 1.97 23.92 -17.32
CA GLU A 139 1.84 24.39 -15.93
C GLU A 139 2.38 23.36 -14.93
N PHE A 140 2.17 22.07 -15.22
CA PHE A 140 2.62 20.96 -14.39
C PHE A 140 3.22 19.84 -15.24
N HIS A 141 3.99 18.95 -14.60
CA HIS A 141 4.53 17.74 -15.23
C HIS A 141 4.15 16.53 -14.39
N PHE A 142 3.21 15.73 -14.87
CA PHE A 142 2.66 14.57 -14.17
C PHE A 142 3.01 13.26 -14.84
N ASN A 143 3.30 12.24 -14.02
CA ASN A 143 3.61 10.89 -14.48
C ASN A 143 2.37 9.97 -14.50
N ARG A 144 1.21 10.47 -14.06
CA ARG A 144 -0.02 9.68 -13.95
C ARG A 144 -1.26 10.55 -14.16
N PHE A 145 -2.20 10.02 -14.95
CA PHE A 145 -3.49 10.68 -15.20
C PHE A 145 -4.69 9.88 -14.67
N SER A 146 -4.47 8.63 -14.25
CA SER A 146 -5.48 7.71 -13.67
C SER A 146 -5.49 7.66 -12.14
N GLY A 147 -4.83 8.62 -11.49
CA GLY A 147 -4.81 8.74 -10.04
C GLY A 147 -5.99 9.53 -9.51
N GLY A 148 -6.21 9.48 -8.20
CA GLY A 148 -7.34 10.17 -7.59
C GLY A 148 -7.22 10.24 -6.08
N PHE A 149 -8.35 10.54 -5.45
CA PHE A 149 -8.43 10.66 -4.00
C PHE A 149 -9.61 9.86 -3.45
N SER A 150 -9.59 9.62 -2.15
CA SER A 150 -10.71 9.01 -1.42
C SER A 150 -10.89 9.74 -0.09
N PRO A 151 -12.13 10.13 0.27
CA PRO A 151 -12.41 10.72 1.57
C PRO A 151 -12.02 9.76 2.69
N VAL A 152 -11.38 10.27 3.73
CA VAL A 152 -11.02 9.50 4.93
C VAL A 152 -11.48 10.26 6.17
N PRO A 153 -11.87 9.59 7.26
CA PRO A 153 -12.10 10.27 8.53
C PRO A 153 -10.77 10.84 9.09
N PRO A 154 -10.83 11.91 9.90
CA PRO A 154 -12.01 12.74 10.19
C PRO A 154 -12.47 13.56 8.98
N ALA A 155 -13.71 14.06 9.02
CA ALA A 155 -14.30 14.84 7.92
C ALA A 155 -13.38 16.01 7.48
N GLY A 156 -13.40 16.31 6.18
CA GLY A 156 -12.55 17.34 5.58
C GLY A 156 -11.17 16.83 5.12
N LYS A 157 -10.90 15.52 5.24
CA LYS A 157 -9.66 14.90 4.76
C LYS A 157 -9.88 13.97 3.58
N VAL A 158 -8.88 13.93 2.70
CA VAL A 158 -8.81 12.97 1.59
C VAL A 158 -7.42 12.35 1.52
N HIS A 159 -7.40 11.04 1.26
CA HIS A 159 -6.20 10.31 0.92
C HIS A 159 -5.95 10.42 -0.60
N MET A 160 -4.76 10.87 -0.98
CA MET A 160 -4.33 11.10 -2.35
C MET A 160 -3.47 9.93 -2.83
N ASN A 161 -3.99 9.13 -3.76
CA ASN A 161 -3.26 8.06 -4.44
C ASN A 161 -3.12 8.41 -5.93
N ILE A 162 -2.25 9.39 -6.19
CA ILE A 162 -2.14 10.05 -7.50
C ILE A 162 -0.72 10.12 -8.05
N THR A 163 0.30 9.95 -7.21
CA THR A 163 1.69 9.87 -7.67
C THR A 163 1.97 8.59 -8.46
N ARG A 164 3.04 8.60 -9.26
CA ARG A 164 3.64 7.41 -9.87
C ARG A 164 5.13 7.66 -10.04
N ILE A 165 5.94 6.90 -9.32
CA ILE A 165 7.40 6.96 -9.40
C ILE A 165 7.83 5.71 -10.15
N THR A 166 8.53 5.87 -11.27
CA THR A 166 8.86 4.77 -12.18
C THR A 166 10.29 4.29 -11.99
N ARG A 167 10.52 3.02 -12.40
CA ARG A 167 11.81 2.32 -12.37
C ARG A 167 12.41 2.34 -10.98
N VAL A 168 11.72 1.79 -9.99
CA VAL A 168 12.18 1.76 -8.60
C VAL A 168 12.25 0.32 -8.14
N ASP A 169 13.44 -0.15 -7.81
CA ASP A 169 13.62 -1.37 -7.02
C ASP A 169 13.49 -1.03 -5.53
N GLY A 170 12.49 -1.61 -4.86
CA GLY A 170 12.27 -1.39 -3.43
C GLY A 170 13.34 -1.98 -2.52
N THR A 171 14.23 -2.82 -3.06
CA THR A 171 15.35 -3.44 -2.34
C THR A 171 16.67 -2.68 -2.50
N ASP A 172 16.72 -1.70 -3.41
CA ASP A 172 17.89 -0.86 -3.66
C ASP A 172 17.77 0.49 -2.89
N PRO A 173 18.70 0.79 -1.96
CA PRO A 173 18.66 2.01 -1.17
C PRO A 173 18.86 3.31 -1.97
N GLU A 174 19.61 3.27 -3.07
CA GLU A 174 19.81 4.44 -3.94
C GLU A 174 18.51 4.77 -4.68
N ASP A 175 17.84 3.74 -5.17
CA ASP A 175 16.55 3.85 -5.85
C ASP A 175 15.44 4.34 -4.91
N LEU A 176 15.40 3.81 -3.69
CA LEU A 176 14.51 4.32 -2.63
C LEU A 176 14.74 5.82 -2.38
N THR A 177 16.00 6.25 -2.25
CA THR A 177 16.34 7.65 -2.00
C THR A 177 15.87 8.55 -3.14
N ARG A 178 16.18 8.18 -4.39
CA ARG A 178 15.70 8.89 -5.58
C ARG A 178 14.17 8.92 -5.63
N ALA A 179 13.51 7.82 -5.28
CA ALA A 179 12.06 7.71 -5.30
C ALA A 179 11.38 8.59 -4.24
N TYR A 180 11.97 8.75 -3.06
CA TYR A 180 11.45 9.70 -2.07
C TYR A 180 11.59 11.15 -2.52
N LEU A 181 12.71 11.53 -3.13
CA LEU A 181 12.91 12.89 -3.66
C LEU A 181 11.90 13.20 -4.76
N GLU A 182 11.78 12.31 -5.75
CA GLU A 182 10.82 12.44 -6.84
C GLU A 182 9.37 12.40 -6.35
N GLY A 183 9.06 11.49 -5.42
CA GLY A 183 7.74 11.37 -4.80
C GLY A 183 7.34 12.68 -4.10
N ARG A 184 8.23 13.29 -3.31
CA ARG A 184 7.95 14.56 -2.63
C ARG A 184 7.78 15.72 -3.61
N ARG A 185 8.56 15.76 -4.70
CA ARG A 185 8.36 16.72 -5.80
C ARG A 185 6.98 16.55 -6.45
N GLN A 186 6.54 15.32 -6.68
CA GLN A 186 5.20 15.06 -7.20
C GLN A 186 4.11 15.45 -6.20
N VAL A 187 4.27 15.14 -4.90
CA VAL A 187 3.32 15.54 -3.86
C VAL A 187 3.09 17.04 -3.87
N GLU A 188 4.16 17.85 -3.94
CA GLU A 188 4.05 19.30 -4.03
C GLU A 188 3.27 19.74 -5.28
N ALA A 189 3.60 19.17 -6.45
CA ALA A 189 2.92 19.49 -7.71
C ALA A 189 1.42 19.12 -7.67
N TYR A 190 1.08 17.92 -7.21
CA TYR A 190 -0.32 17.48 -7.11
C TYR A 190 -1.11 18.26 -6.05
N THR A 191 -0.47 18.66 -4.94
CA THR A 191 -1.09 19.52 -3.92
C THR A 191 -1.50 20.86 -4.53
N ARG A 192 -0.57 21.54 -5.22
CA ARG A 192 -0.84 22.82 -5.89
C ARG A 192 -1.88 22.70 -7.00
N PHE A 193 -1.82 21.62 -7.77
CA PHE A 193 -2.83 21.34 -8.79
C PHE A 193 -4.21 21.16 -8.18
N ALA A 194 -4.32 20.38 -7.11
CA ALA A 194 -5.59 20.14 -6.44
C ALA A 194 -6.20 21.47 -5.96
N GLN A 195 -5.42 22.29 -5.25
CA GLN A 195 -5.86 23.60 -4.76
C GLN A 195 -6.37 24.53 -5.87
N LYS A 196 -5.71 24.52 -7.04
CA LYS A 196 -6.04 25.43 -8.14
C LYS A 196 -7.17 24.94 -9.04
N HIS A 197 -7.26 23.63 -9.26
CA HIS A 197 -8.04 23.06 -10.36
C HIS A 197 -9.15 22.10 -9.93
N LEU A 198 -9.09 21.54 -8.70
CA LEU A 198 -10.09 20.58 -8.24
C LEU A 198 -11.17 21.28 -7.39
N PRO A 199 -12.46 21.15 -7.77
CA PRO A 199 -13.56 21.64 -6.95
C PRO A 199 -13.53 21.06 -5.53
N GLY A 200 -13.65 21.93 -4.53
CA GLY A 200 -13.65 21.57 -3.11
C GLY A 200 -12.26 21.54 -2.46
N PHE A 201 -11.19 21.76 -3.24
CA PHE A 201 -9.81 21.80 -2.73
C PHE A 201 -9.28 23.22 -2.53
N GLU A 202 -10.09 24.26 -2.72
CA GLU A 202 -9.62 25.65 -2.75
C GLU A 202 -8.94 26.08 -1.43
N GLU A 203 -9.45 25.62 -0.29
CA GLU A 203 -8.90 25.85 1.04
C GLU A 203 -8.09 24.65 1.58
N ALA A 204 -7.85 23.65 0.72
CA ALA A 204 -7.17 22.44 1.14
C ALA A 204 -5.68 22.68 1.33
N TYR A 205 -5.06 21.91 2.22
CA TYR A 205 -3.63 21.96 2.51
C TYR A 205 -3.05 20.56 2.66
N LEU A 206 -1.74 20.44 2.45
CA LEU A 206 -1.01 19.20 2.69
C LEU A 206 -0.98 18.91 4.19
N ASP A 207 -1.63 17.83 4.62
CA ASP A 207 -1.73 17.42 6.02
C ASP A 207 -0.56 16.49 6.39
N GLN A 208 -0.39 15.42 5.61
CA GLN A 208 0.61 14.38 5.87
C GLN A 208 1.13 13.76 4.58
N ILE A 209 2.41 13.40 4.57
CA ILE A 209 3.00 12.50 3.56
C ILE A 209 3.20 11.14 4.23
N ALA A 210 2.92 10.04 3.53
CA ALA A 210 3.14 8.72 4.08
C ALA A 210 4.60 8.55 4.54
N PRO A 211 4.83 7.94 5.72
CA PRO A 211 6.18 7.76 6.26
C PRO A 211 7.00 6.75 5.44
N GLN A 212 6.32 5.89 4.68
CA GLN A 212 6.93 4.89 3.80
C GLN A 212 6.40 5.01 2.38
N LEU A 213 7.29 4.81 1.41
CA LEU A 213 6.94 4.68 0.00
C LEU A 213 6.07 3.44 -0.20
N GLY A 214 4.96 3.58 -0.93
CA GLY A 214 4.08 2.46 -1.29
C GLY A 214 4.70 1.61 -2.40
N ILE A 215 5.66 0.77 -2.03
CA ILE A 215 6.24 -0.28 -2.88
C ILE A 215 5.15 -1.30 -3.21
N ARG A 216 5.05 -1.69 -4.49
CA ARG A 216 4.02 -2.60 -4.99
C ARG A 216 4.54 -4.00 -5.26
N GLU A 217 5.83 -4.11 -5.52
CA GLU A 217 6.47 -5.36 -5.91
C GLU A 217 7.97 -5.25 -5.62
N THR A 218 8.52 -6.32 -5.03
CA THR A 218 9.95 -6.61 -4.91
C THR A 218 10.13 -8.12 -5.11
N ARG A 219 10.70 -8.82 -4.12
CA ARG A 219 10.83 -10.27 -4.08
C ARG A 219 9.49 -10.91 -3.74
N ARG A 220 9.15 -11.96 -4.47
CA ARG A 220 8.05 -12.88 -4.17
C ARG A 220 8.64 -14.20 -3.69
N VAL A 221 8.13 -14.71 -2.57
CA VAL A 221 8.52 -16.03 -2.04
C VAL A 221 8.06 -17.10 -3.03
N VAL A 222 8.96 -18.02 -3.38
CA VAL A 222 8.58 -19.26 -4.06
C VAL A 222 8.22 -20.29 -3.00
N GLY A 223 6.91 -20.43 -2.76
CA GLY A 223 6.33 -21.38 -1.79
C GLY A 223 5.90 -22.71 -2.43
N GLU A 224 5.25 -23.57 -1.65
CA GLU A 224 4.64 -24.80 -2.18
C GLU A 224 3.54 -24.48 -3.20
N TYR A 225 2.89 -23.32 -3.06
CA TYR A 225 1.95 -22.78 -4.02
C TYR A 225 2.13 -21.28 -4.25
N MET A 226 2.13 -20.87 -5.52
CA MET A 226 2.05 -19.47 -5.91
C MET A 226 0.69 -19.19 -6.55
N LEU A 227 -0.04 -18.21 -6.01
CA LEU A 227 -1.31 -17.76 -6.58
C LEU A 227 -1.09 -17.25 -8.00
N THR A 228 -1.90 -17.73 -8.93
CA THR A 228 -1.87 -17.34 -10.34
C THR A 228 -2.95 -16.30 -10.66
N ALA A 229 -2.80 -15.63 -11.81
CA ALA A 229 -3.84 -14.76 -12.33
C ALA A 229 -5.16 -15.52 -12.55
N ASP A 230 -5.09 -16.77 -12.99
CA ASP A 230 -6.26 -17.63 -13.19
C ASP A 230 -6.95 -17.98 -11.86
N ASP A 231 -6.21 -18.18 -10.77
CA ASP A 231 -6.79 -18.40 -9.44
C ASP A 231 -7.57 -17.17 -8.96
N VAL A 232 -7.02 -15.98 -9.21
CA VAL A 232 -7.64 -14.70 -8.85
C VAL A 232 -8.88 -14.45 -9.69
N LEU A 233 -8.75 -14.45 -11.01
CA LEU A 233 -9.85 -14.14 -11.95
C LEU A 233 -10.94 -15.23 -11.92
N GLY A 234 -10.55 -16.48 -11.72
CA GLY A 234 -11.46 -17.62 -11.53
C GLY A 234 -12.06 -17.73 -10.13
N ALA A 235 -11.77 -16.78 -9.23
CA ALA A 235 -12.32 -16.73 -7.87
C ALA A 235 -12.12 -18.03 -7.06
N ARG A 236 -10.95 -18.68 -7.25
CA ARG A 236 -10.72 -20.04 -6.79
C ARG A 236 -10.87 -20.19 -5.27
N LYS A 237 -11.40 -21.34 -4.85
CA LYS A 237 -11.54 -21.75 -3.45
C LYS A 237 -10.58 -22.89 -3.15
N PHE A 238 -9.96 -22.83 -1.98
CA PHE A 238 -9.03 -23.86 -1.52
C PHE A 238 -9.52 -24.43 -0.19
N SER A 239 -9.32 -25.73 0.03
CA SER A 239 -9.73 -26.42 1.26
C SER A 239 -8.93 -25.98 2.49
N ASP A 240 -7.72 -25.46 2.27
CA ASP A 240 -6.75 -24.98 3.25
C ASP A 240 -6.66 -23.45 3.26
N ALA A 241 -7.73 -22.76 2.87
CA ALA A 241 -7.74 -21.30 2.80
C ALA A 241 -7.60 -20.66 4.19
N ILE A 242 -6.68 -19.69 4.29
CA ILE A 242 -6.46 -18.89 5.51
C ILE A 242 -6.96 -17.45 5.37
N CYS A 243 -7.17 -16.97 4.14
CA CYS A 243 -7.65 -15.61 3.88
C CYS A 243 -8.50 -15.55 2.60
N ARG A 244 -9.25 -14.45 2.46
CA ARG A 244 -10.08 -14.12 1.28
C ARG A 244 -9.61 -12.81 0.68
N GLY A 245 -9.38 -12.80 -0.63
CA GLY A 245 -9.10 -11.59 -1.41
C GLY A 245 -10.25 -11.28 -2.35
N ALA A 246 -10.57 -10.00 -2.53
CA ALA A 246 -11.60 -9.55 -3.50
C ALA A 246 -11.12 -8.33 -4.31
N TRP A 247 -9.80 -8.05 -4.27
CA TRP A 247 -9.20 -6.96 -5.02
C TRP A 247 -8.96 -7.40 -6.47
N PRO A 248 -9.20 -6.54 -7.48
CA PRO A 248 -8.84 -6.84 -8.87
C PRO A 248 -7.33 -7.04 -9.04
N LEU A 249 -6.93 -7.70 -10.12
CA LEU A 249 -5.55 -7.60 -10.60
C LEU A 249 -5.32 -6.15 -11.02
N GLU A 250 -4.37 -5.49 -10.37
CA GLU A 250 -4.03 -4.08 -10.60
C GLU A 250 -2.58 -4.01 -11.11
N ILE A 251 -2.38 -3.42 -12.29
CA ILE A 251 -1.09 -3.42 -12.99
C ILE A 251 -0.60 -1.98 -13.17
N HIS A 252 0.56 -1.69 -12.60
CA HIS A 252 1.22 -0.38 -12.58
C HIS A 252 2.54 -0.37 -13.37
N LEU A 253 2.48 -0.59 -14.69
CA LEU A 253 3.69 -0.63 -15.52
C LEU A 253 4.47 0.70 -15.51
N ASN A 254 5.80 0.61 -15.47
CA ASN A 254 6.70 1.77 -15.49
C ASN A 254 6.60 2.64 -16.75
N ASN A 255 6.22 2.03 -17.87
CA ASN A 255 6.09 2.70 -19.17
C ASN A 255 4.66 3.21 -19.46
N SER A 256 3.77 3.17 -18.47
CA SER A 256 2.39 3.62 -18.60
C SER A 256 2.06 4.75 -17.62
N THR A 257 1.28 5.73 -18.07
CA THR A 257 0.68 6.77 -17.23
C THR A 257 -0.68 6.35 -16.65
N ASP A 258 -1.18 5.18 -17.07
CA ASP A 258 -2.46 4.62 -16.68
C ASP A 258 -2.29 3.31 -15.86
N THR A 259 -3.36 2.93 -15.15
CA THR A 259 -3.41 1.73 -14.30
C THR A 259 -4.42 0.77 -14.90
N THR A 260 -4.00 -0.45 -15.22
CA THR A 260 -4.92 -1.49 -15.71
C THR A 260 -5.51 -2.21 -14.51
N ARG A 261 -6.84 -2.38 -14.50
CA ARG A 261 -7.55 -3.18 -13.50
C ARG A 261 -8.37 -4.25 -14.19
N ILE A 262 -8.15 -5.51 -13.80
CA ILE A 262 -8.90 -6.65 -14.29
C ILE A 262 -9.71 -7.18 -13.11
N HIS A 263 -11.02 -6.96 -13.18
CA HIS A 263 -11.94 -7.30 -12.10
C HIS A 263 -12.36 -8.76 -12.16
N LEU A 264 -12.61 -9.34 -10.99
CA LEU A 264 -13.34 -10.59 -10.87
C LEU A 264 -14.76 -10.40 -11.41
N GLU A 265 -15.38 -11.49 -11.86
CA GLU A 265 -16.78 -11.48 -12.25
C GLU A 265 -17.70 -11.29 -11.03
N GLY A 266 -18.64 -10.34 -11.14
CA GLY A 266 -19.62 -10.04 -10.09
C GLY A 266 -19.00 -9.64 -8.75
N ASP A 267 -19.68 -9.99 -7.65
CA ASP A 267 -19.25 -9.72 -6.27
C ASP A 267 -18.44 -10.88 -5.67
N SER A 268 -17.62 -11.54 -6.48
CA SER A 268 -16.86 -12.72 -6.08
C SER A 268 -15.59 -12.39 -5.27
N TYR A 269 -14.95 -13.43 -4.77
CA TYR A 269 -13.68 -13.37 -4.03
C TYR A 269 -12.83 -14.60 -4.34
N TYR A 270 -11.52 -14.57 -4.15
CA TYR A 270 -10.64 -15.74 -4.22
C TYR A 270 -10.09 -16.07 -2.83
N ASN A 271 -9.55 -17.27 -2.66
CA ASN A 271 -8.94 -17.73 -1.41
C ASN A 271 -7.42 -17.61 -1.50
N ILE A 272 -6.77 -17.33 -0.36
CA ILE A 272 -5.33 -17.46 -0.19
C ILE A 272 -5.11 -18.76 0.61
N PRO A 273 -4.47 -19.79 0.01
CA PRO A 273 -4.19 -21.05 0.70
C PRO A 273 -3.08 -20.90 1.74
N TYR A 274 -2.93 -21.89 2.62
CA TYR A 274 -1.85 -21.93 3.62
C TYR A 274 -0.49 -22.32 3.02
N ARG A 275 -0.50 -23.25 2.07
CA ARG A 275 0.67 -23.72 1.31
C ARG A 275 1.18 -22.68 0.30
#